data_AF-A0A094DXM3-F1
#
_entry.id   AF-A0A094DXM3-F1
#
_cell.length_a   1.000
_cell.length_b   1.000
_cell.length_c   1.000
_cell.angle_alpha   90.00
_cell.angle_beta   90.00
_cell.angle_gamma   90.00
#
_symmetry.space_group_name_H-M   'P 1'
#
loop_
_entity.id
_entity.type
_entity.pdbx_description
1 polymer ?
#
loop_
_entity_poly.entity_id
_entity_poly.type
_entity_poly.pdbx_seq_one_letter_code
_entity_poly.pdbx_strand_id
1 'polypeptide(L)'
;MNLGNLDLAAAERMNLWRQMPANRPVKVLGYLRGGCPDWIYRRGGLGAPSDAKHICDTPLKSITHSLRKRANNTHTGIMDSSQPAHVQLPFGEQTVDVSLICAVNFGPSVLKRFMSPLVPHVHTHKTKSPSLSFLIQHPSGRNLVWDLGIRKDYNNYAPSIANYIPTTGYEIDVTQNVVEVLEEKGIKGEEIEAVIWSHWHWDHIGDPSTFPQSTDLIVGAGFKAAMLPAYPRNPDSPIRESDFEGRTLREISFSGSGISKIGRFPAYDYFGDGSFYLLDSPGHAVGHLCALARTTKGSDGDAAKDTFILLGGDVCHYPGIFRPSERLPVPDSISPHPCSSSSKIPFCPGGEWEKLQQSRGRKATDSLYDIKFGLDIPLATKTVGHLQDLDCDARVLTIIAHDSSVRDGVEHFPATLNDWYSKGWGENTKWAWFRDLEPYWRSVGLLKGNQEEEQEAK
;
A
#
# COMPACT_ATOMS: atom_id res chain seq x y z
N MET A 1 -34.84 -14.70 -20.06
CA MET A 1 -33.58 -14.48 -20.82
C MET A 1 -32.41 -14.76 -19.89
N ASN A 2 -31.26 -15.23 -20.37
CA ASN A 2 -30.24 -15.82 -19.50
C ASN A 2 -29.17 -14.78 -19.07
N LEU A 3 -29.09 -14.48 -17.77
CA LEU A 3 -28.23 -13.41 -17.23
C LEU A 3 -26.74 -13.81 -17.09
N GLY A 4 -26.39 -15.09 -17.27
CA GLY A 4 -25.04 -15.60 -16.99
C GLY A 4 -23.92 -15.15 -17.94
N ASN A 5 -24.23 -14.64 -19.13
CA ASN A 5 -23.21 -14.42 -20.19
C ASN A 5 -22.59 -13.02 -20.22
N LEU A 6 -23.01 -12.07 -19.37
CA LEU A 6 -22.48 -10.70 -19.38
C LEU A 6 -21.20 -10.52 -18.53
N ASP A 7 -21.04 -11.26 -17.43
CA ASP A 7 -19.88 -11.12 -16.51
C ASP A 7 -18.57 -11.62 -17.18
N LEU A 8 -18.65 -12.62 -18.07
CA LEU A 8 -17.51 -13.15 -18.83
C LEU A 8 -16.94 -12.14 -19.84
N ALA A 9 -17.78 -11.44 -20.60
CA ALA A 9 -17.32 -10.46 -21.58
C ALA A 9 -16.68 -9.21 -20.92
N ALA A 10 -17.06 -8.90 -19.69
CA ALA A 10 -16.38 -7.89 -18.87
C ALA A 10 -15.00 -8.40 -18.40
N ALA A 11 -14.93 -9.64 -17.91
CA ALA A 11 -13.68 -10.28 -17.50
C ALA A 11 -12.68 -10.45 -18.66
N GLU A 12 -13.14 -10.73 -19.89
CA GLU A 12 -12.28 -10.79 -21.07
C GLU A 12 -11.73 -9.41 -21.49
N ARG A 13 -12.50 -8.32 -21.33
CA ARG A 13 -11.98 -6.96 -21.52
C ARG A 13 -11.01 -6.55 -20.42
N MET A 14 -11.25 -6.95 -19.17
CA MET A 14 -10.28 -6.81 -18.08
C MET A 14 -9.02 -7.68 -18.28
N ASN A 15 -9.06 -8.69 -19.15
CA ASN A 15 -7.88 -9.47 -19.56
C ASN A 15 -7.06 -8.83 -20.69
N LEU A 16 -7.44 -7.67 -21.24
CA LEU A 16 -6.58 -6.94 -22.20
C LEU A 16 -5.20 -6.61 -21.59
N TRP A 17 -5.17 -6.31 -20.28
CA TRP A 17 -3.94 -6.11 -19.51
C TRP A 17 -3.03 -7.35 -19.43
N ARG A 18 -3.54 -8.56 -19.72
CA ARG A 18 -2.76 -9.80 -19.87
C ARG A 18 -2.37 -10.11 -21.32
N GLN A 19 -2.88 -9.36 -22.29
CA GLN A 19 -2.71 -9.62 -23.72
C GLN A 19 -1.81 -8.61 -24.45
N MET A 20 -1.21 -7.65 -23.74
CA MET A 20 -0.02 -6.97 -24.25
C MET A 20 1.05 -8.03 -24.59
N PRO A 21 1.52 -8.14 -25.84
CA PRO A 21 2.42 -9.21 -26.23
C PRO A 21 3.77 -9.03 -25.54
N ALA A 22 4.17 -10.02 -24.73
CA ALA A 22 5.53 -10.13 -24.19
C ALA A 22 6.52 -10.38 -25.34
N ASN A 23 6.93 -9.29 -26.00
CA ASN A 23 7.40 -9.34 -27.38
C ASN A 23 8.88 -9.75 -27.48
N ARG A 24 9.10 -11.06 -27.33
CA ARG A 24 10.35 -11.83 -27.39
C ARG A 24 11.24 -11.70 -26.15
N PRO A 25 11.88 -12.81 -25.71
CA PRO A 25 12.93 -12.73 -24.71
C PRO A 25 14.13 -11.99 -25.29
N VAL A 26 14.55 -10.91 -24.64
CA VAL A 26 15.91 -10.39 -24.79
C VAL A 26 16.86 -11.51 -24.37
N LYS A 27 17.67 -12.02 -25.31
CA LYS A 27 18.69 -13.02 -25.00
C LYS A 27 19.79 -12.39 -24.15
N VAL A 28 19.61 -12.41 -22.83
CA VAL A 28 20.72 -12.35 -21.89
C VAL A 28 21.62 -13.55 -22.20
N LEU A 29 22.78 -13.31 -22.81
CA LEU A 29 23.72 -14.37 -23.16
C LEU A 29 24.35 -14.91 -21.86
N GLY A 30 23.75 -15.97 -21.32
CA GLY A 30 24.30 -16.72 -20.20
C GLY A 30 25.61 -17.41 -20.57
N TYR A 31 26.72 -16.71 -20.39
CA TYR A 31 28.07 -17.19 -20.68
C TYR A 31 28.54 -18.19 -19.60
N LEU A 32 28.12 -19.45 -19.70
CA LEU A 32 28.67 -20.54 -18.88
C LEU A 32 28.89 -21.83 -19.67
N ARG A 33 30.02 -22.48 -19.37
CA ARG A 33 30.52 -23.79 -19.83
C ARG A 33 31.08 -23.86 -21.25
N GLY A 34 32.41 -23.75 -21.32
CA GLY A 34 33.22 -24.34 -22.37
C GLY A 34 34.45 -25.03 -21.75
N GLY A 35 34.84 -26.19 -22.30
CA GLY A 35 36.18 -26.79 -22.14
C GLY A 35 36.56 -27.38 -20.79
N CYS A 36 36.42 -28.71 -20.64
CA CYS A 36 37.37 -29.51 -19.86
C CYS A 36 38.46 -30.03 -20.84
N PRO A 37 39.76 -29.90 -20.54
CA PRO A 37 40.83 -30.54 -21.31
C PRO A 37 41.47 -31.72 -20.56
N ASP A 38 41.44 -32.92 -21.14
CA ASP A 38 42.16 -34.09 -20.62
C ASP A 38 43.69 -33.92 -20.76
N TRP A 39 44.43 -34.11 -19.66
CA TRP A 39 45.90 -34.23 -19.65
C TRP A 39 46.30 -35.50 -18.88
N ILE A 40 47.01 -36.41 -19.54
CA ILE A 40 47.46 -37.69 -18.97
C ILE A 40 48.99 -37.71 -18.94
N TYR A 41 49.63 -37.96 -17.79
CA TYR A 41 50.72 -38.96 -17.65
C TYR A 41 51.24 -39.21 -16.20
N ARG A 42 51.03 -40.45 -15.73
CA ARG A 42 51.92 -41.34 -14.93
C ARG A 42 52.52 -40.97 -13.55
N ARG A 43 52.25 -41.91 -12.61
CA ARG A 43 53.16 -42.67 -11.69
C ARG A 43 53.37 -42.24 -10.22
N GLY A 44 52.94 -43.14 -9.31
CA GLY A 44 53.53 -43.42 -7.99
C GLY A 44 52.94 -42.64 -6.79
N GLY A 45 52.73 -43.23 -5.61
CA GLY A 45 52.76 -44.66 -5.22
C GLY A 45 52.87 -44.90 -3.71
N LEU A 46 52.17 -45.94 -3.20
CA LEU A 46 52.22 -46.51 -1.82
C LEU A 46 51.71 -45.61 -0.66
N GLY A 47 51.00 -46.21 0.31
CA GLY A 47 50.62 -45.56 1.58
C GLY A 47 49.28 -45.98 2.20
N ALA A 48 49.29 -47.03 3.02
CA ALA A 48 48.23 -47.46 3.94
C ALA A 48 48.93 -47.96 5.24
N PRO A 49 48.32 -48.01 6.45
CA PRO A 49 46.97 -48.53 6.71
C PRO A 49 46.11 -47.80 7.78
N SER A 50 44.87 -48.30 7.95
CA SER A 50 44.00 -48.55 9.14
C SER A 50 44.14 -47.71 10.45
N ASP A 51 43.14 -47.55 11.32
CA ASP A 51 41.78 -48.14 11.48
C ASP A 51 40.70 -46.99 11.59
N ALA A 52 39.50 -47.01 12.20
CA ALA A 52 38.75 -47.92 13.08
C ALA A 52 37.20 -47.67 12.99
N LYS A 53 36.40 -48.25 13.91
CA LYS A 53 34.94 -48.06 14.07
C LYS A 53 34.49 -48.17 15.56
N HIS A 54 33.18 -47.91 15.82
CA HIS A 54 32.35 -48.41 16.94
C HIS A 54 32.44 -47.67 18.32
N ILE A 55 31.38 -47.47 19.14
CA ILE A 55 29.90 -47.62 18.98
C ILE A 55 29.05 -46.94 20.12
N CYS A 56 27.75 -46.71 19.88
CA CYS A 56 26.54 -46.58 20.77
C CYS A 56 26.43 -45.69 22.05
N ASP A 57 25.46 -44.74 22.02
CA ASP A 57 24.12 -44.71 22.68
C ASP A 57 23.83 -44.79 24.22
N THR A 58 23.32 -43.66 24.79
CA THR A 58 22.21 -43.52 25.81
C THR A 58 22.33 -44.18 27.23
N PRO A 59 21.38 -44.03 28.23
CA PRO A 59 20.03 -43.42 28.27
C PRO A 59 19.66 -42.48 29.46
N LEU A 60 18.38 -42.04 29.53
CA LEU A 60 17.79 -41.14 30.56
C LEU A 60 17.33 -41.81 31.89
N LYS A 61 17.27 -41.00 32.97
CA LYS A 61 16.36 -41.04 34.17
C LYS A 61 16.73 -39.88 35.15
N SER A 62 15.97 -39.42 36.16
CA SER A 62 14.51 -39.32 36.46
C SER A 62 14.32 -38.71 37.89
N ILE A 63 13.07 -38.42 38.36
CA ILE A 63 12.66 -38.29 39.81
C ILE A 63 13.18 -36.99 40.53
N THR A 64 12.47 -36.20 41.39
CA THR A 64 11.11 -36.23 42.02
C THR A 64 10.55 -34.85 42.45
N HIS A 65 9.21 -34.75 42.50
CA HIS A 65 8.30 -34.09 43.49
C HIS A 65 8.46 -32.64 44.04
N SER A 66 7.39 -31.85 43.81
CA SER A 66 6.66 -30.93 44.73
C SER A 66 7.35 -29.79 45.53
N LEU A 67 6.79 -28.58 45.41
CA LEU A 67 6.03 -27.92 46.50
C LEU A 67 5.22 -26.70 46.00
N ARG A 68 4.09 -26.39 46.64
CA ARG A 68 3.30 -25.15 46.40
C ARG A 68 3.73 -24.05 47.40
N LYS A 69 3.91 -22.81 46.93
CA LYS A 69 3.67 -21.59 47.73
C LYS A 69 3.30 -20.42 46.82
N ARG A 70 2.36 -19.58 47.27
CA ARG A 70 2.11 -18.25 46.68
C ARG A 70 3.13 -17.26 47.22
N ALA A 71 3.64 -16.39 46.37
CA ALA A 71 4.20 -15.10 46.75
C ALA A 71 3.99 -14.12 45.59
N ASN A 72 3.56 -12.90 45.90
CA ASN A 72 3.66 -11.81 44.93
C ASN A 72 5.14 -11.42 44.83
N ASN A 73 5.65 -11.12 43.64
CA ASN A 73 6.76 -10.18 43.53
C ASN A 73 6.79 -9.49 42.17
N THR A 74 7.31 -8.26 42.18
CA THR A 74 7.50 -7.43 40.99
C THR A 74 8.54 -8.04 40.05
N HIS A 75 8.15 -8.32 38.80
CA HIS A 75 9.13 -8.60 37.76
C HIS A 75 9.41 -7.34 36.94
N THR A 76 10.62 -6.80 37.14
CA THR A 76 11.32 -6.06 36.08
C THR A 76 11.44 -6.99 34.88
N GLY A 77 10.82 -6.63 33.75
CA GLY A 77 10.87 -7.43 32.54
C GLY A 77 12.29 -7.54 32.02
N ILE A 78 12.82 -8.76 31.97
CA ILE A 78 13.97 -9.07 31.11
C ILE A 78 13.48 -8.89 29.68
N MET A 79 14.18 -8.08 28.87
CA MET A 79 13.80 -7.88 27.47
C MET A 79 13.90 -9.20 26.72
N ASP A 80 12.77 -9.68 26.21
CA ASP A 80 12.69 -10.83 25.34
C ASP A 80 13.32 -10.47 23.99
N SER A 81 14.52 -10.99 23.73
CA SER A 81 15.32 -10.69 22.54
C SER A 81 14.89 -11.46 21.29
N SER A 82 13.61 -11.79 21.16
CA SER A 82 13.02 -12.54 20.04
C SER A 82 12.30 -11.67 19.01
N GLN A 83 12.15 -10.36 19.24
CA GLN A 83 11.60 -9.43 18.25
C GLN A 83 12.56 -9.26 17.04
N PRO A 84 12.14 -9.61 15.81
CA PRO A 84 12.93 -9.29 14.61
C PRO A 84 12.92 -7.77 14.40
N ALA A 85 14.08 -7.22 14.02
CA ALA A 85 14.37 -5.80 14.10
C ALA A 85 13.27 -4.86 13.56
N HIS A 86 13.02 -3.77 14.30
CA HIS A 86 12.28 -2.62 13.81
C HIS A 86 12.89 -2.13 12.49
N VAL A 87 12.05 -1.59 11.59
CA VAL A 87 12.56 -0.97 10.37
C VAL A 87 13.40 0.26 10.76
N GLN A 88 14.63 0.30 10.26
CA GLN A 88 15.44 1.50 10.33
C GLN A 88 14.83 2.55 9.40
N LEU A 89 14.08 3.49 9.98
CA LEU A 89 13.61 4.69 9.30
C LEU A 89 14.83 5.59 8.96
N PRO A 90 14.77 6.35 7.85
CA PRO A 90 15.91 7.13 7.38
C PRO A 90 16.24 8.29 8.32
N PHE A 91 17.53 8.59 8.50
CA PHE A 91 17.97 9.87 9.05
C PHE A 91 17.81 10.97 7.99
N GLY A 92 17.58 12.22 8.43
CA GLY A 92 17.43 13.37 7.55
C GLY A 92 17.31 14.66 8.35
N GLU A 93 17.75 15.77 7.78
CA GLU A 93 17.80 17.04 8.51
C GLU A 93 16.57 17.93 8.30
N GLN A 94 15.78 17.65 7.26
CA GLN A 94 14.59 18.42 6.89
C GLN A 94 13.29 17.60 6.97
N THR A 95 12.17 18.30 7.06
CA THR A 95 10.79 17.77 6.95
C THR A 95 10.11 18.35 5.71
N VAL A 96 9.04 17.71 5.26
CA VAL A 96 8.07 18.30 4.31
C VAL A 96 6.72 18.45 4.99
N ASP A 97 5.99 19.52 4.67
CA ASP A 97 4.56 19.61 4.99
C ASP A 97 3.77 18.73 3.99
N VAL A 98 2.83 17.95 4.52
CA VAL A 98 2.00 17.01 3.73
C VAL A 98 0.54 17.34 3.94
N SER A 99 -0.19 17.73 2.91
CA SER A 99 -1.60 18.13 3.02
C SER A 99 -2.50 17.27 2.14
N LEU A 100 -3.53 16.66 2.73
CA LEU A 100 -4.45 15.75 2.01
C LEU A 100 -5.47 16.52 1.15
N ILE A 101 -5.63 16.10 -0.09
CA ILE A 101 -6.62 16.60 -1.05
C ILE A 101 -7.55 15.44 -1.45
N CYS A 102 -8.85 15.59 -1.19
CA CYS A 102 -9.87 14.57 -1.48
C CYS A 102 -11.03 15.14 -2.30
N ALA A 103 -10.74 15.63 -3.51
CA ALA A 103 -11.75 16.12 -4.45
C ALA A 103 -12.55 15.01 -5.16
N VAL A 104 -12.20 13.73 -4.93
CA VAL A 104 -12.64 12.57 -5.71
C VAL A 104 -13.15 11.45 -4.81
N ASN A 105 -14.38 10.98 -5.04
CA ASN A 105 -14.95 9.81 -4.39
C ASN A 105 -15.75 8.97 -5.39
N PHE A 106 -15.64 7.63 -5.35
CA PHE A 106 -16.34 6.75 -6.30
C PHE A 106 -16.75 5.40 -5.68
N GLY A 107 -17.73 4.73 -6.28
CA GLY A 107 -18.20 3.42 -5.82
C GLY A 107 -19.58 3.04 -6.38
N PRO A 108 -20.22 1.95 -5.89
CA PRO A 108 -19.79 1.14 -4.76
C PRO A 108 -18.67 0.16 -5.11
N SER A 109 -17.69 0.01 -4.22
CA SER A 109 -16.51 -0.84 -4.41
C SER A 109 -16.91 -2.33 -4.34
N VAL A 110 -17.05 -3.00 -5.50
CA VAL A 110 -17.49 -4.40 -5.61
C VAL A 110 -16.37 -5.36 -5.23
N LEU A 111 -16.36 -5.82 -3.97
CA LEU A 111 -15.19 -6.45 -3.35
C LEU A 111 -14.68 -7.70 -4.08
N LYS A 112 -15.59 -8.49 -4.70
CA LYS A 112 -15.23 -9.69 -5.50
C LYS A 112 -14.26 -9.41 -6.67
N ARG A 113 -14.11 -8.15 -7.10
CA ARG A 113 -13.17 -7.74 -8.15
C ARG A 113 -11.74 -7.51 -7.61
N PHE A 114 -11.59 -7.14 -6.34
CA PHE A 114 -10.35 -6.59 -5.79
C PHE A 114 -9.68 -7.46 -4.72
N MET A 115 -10.47 -8.24 -3.95
CA MET A 115 -10.00 -8.85 -2.71
C MET A 115 -10.76 -10.15 -2.36
N SER A 116 -10.10 -11.07 -1.65
CA SER A 116 -10.68 -12.36 -1.22
C SER A 116 -9.89 -12.96 -0.04
N PRO A 117 -10.41 -13.92 0.75
CA PRO A 117 -11.77 -14.47 0.72
C PRO A 117 -12.77 -13.47 1.31
N LEU A 118 -13.95 -13.34 0.70
CA LEU A 118 -14.97 -12.37 1.14
C LEU A 118 -15.37 -12.60 2.61
N VAL A 119 -15.74 -11.52 3.29
CA VAL A 119 -16.35 -11.60 4.62
C VAL A 119 -17.85 -11.88 4.45
N PRO A 120 -18.47 -12.79 5.24
CA PRO A 120 -19.90 -13.03 5.16
C PRO A 120 -20.72 -11.75 5.33
N HIS A 121 -21.78 -11.59 4.54
CA HIS A 121 -22.64 -10.39 4.49
C HIS A 121 -21.97 -9.08 4.02
N VAL A 122 -20.69 -9.10 3.62
CA VAL A 122 -19.97 -7.92 3.10
C VAL A 122 -19.56 -8.16 1.64
N HIS A 123 -20.23 -7.47 0.72
CA HIS A 123 -20.05 -7.63 -0.74
C HIS A 123 -19.68 -6.33 -1.46
N THR A 124 -20.01 -5.19 -0.84
CA THR A 124 -19.61 -3.83 -1.16
C THR A 124 -19.32 -3.10 0.15
N HIS A 125 -18.53 -2.02 0.11
CA HIS A 125 -18.46 -1.06 1.23
C HIS A 125 -19.62 -0.06 1.13
N LYS A 126 -20.08 0.47 2.28
CA LYS A 126 -21.15 1.48 2.34
C LYS A 126 -20.68 2.85 1.86
N THR A 127 -19.46 3.25 2.23
CA THR A 127 -18.86 4.51 1.76
C THR A 127 -18.29 4.35 0.36
N LYS A 128 -18.46 5.36 -0.50
CA LYS A 128 -17.59 5.54 -1.68
C LYS A 128 -16.12 5.57 -1.25
N SER A 129 -15.25 4.91 -2.01
CA SER A 129 -13.80 5.00 -1.86
C SER A 129 -13.33 6.39 -2.33
N PRO A 130 -12.41 7.05 -1.62
CA PRO A 130 -11.74 8.22 -2.19
C PRO A 130 -10.80 7.82 -3.34
N SER A 131 -10.37 8.81 -4.12
CA SER A 131 -8.97 8.83 -4.57
C SER A 131 -8.27 10.00 -3.90
N LEU A 132 -7.25 9.70 -3.09
CA LEU A 132 -6.53 10.67 -2.27
C LEU A 132 -5.29 11.20 -3.01
N SER A 133 -5.24 12.51 -3.20
CA SER A 133 -4.06 13.25 -3.69
C SER A 133 -3.41 14.02 -2.53
N PHE A 134 -2.14 14.41 -2.65
CA PHE A 134 -1.44 15.14 -1.59
C PHE A 134 -0.59 16.27 -2.15
N LEU A 135 -0.63 17.44 -1.50
CA LEU A 135 0.37 18.48 -1.67
C LEU A 135 1.55 18.20 -0.74
N ILE A 136 2.76 18.24 -1.26
CA ILE A 136 4.01 18.08 -0.52
C ILE A 136 4.80 19.39 -0.64
N GLN A 137 5.07 20.08 0.47
CA GLN A 137 5.78 21.36 0.46
C GLN A 137 7.10 21.24 1.22
N HIS A 138 8.20 21.57 0.54
CA HIS A 138 9.54 21.58 1.14
C HIS A 138 9.92 22.99 1.61
N PRO A 139 10.56 23.17 2.80
CA PRO A 139 10.98 24.47 3.33
C PRO A 139 11.85 25.34 2.41
N SER A 140 12.42 24.79 1.33
CA SER A 140 13.08 25.57 0.27
C SER A 140 12.11 26.23 -0.74
N GLY A 141 10.80 26.18 -0.52
CA GLY A 141 9.78 26.68 -1.46
C GLY A 141 9.55 25.79 -2.70
N ARG A 142 9.94 24.52 -2.64
CA ARG A 142 9.70 23.54 -3.72
C ARG A 142 8.44 22.72 -3.37
N ASN A 143 7.42 22.77 -4.22
CA ASN A 143 6.16 22.05 -4.00
C ASN A 143 5.99 20.92 -5.03
N LEU A 144 5.45 19.79 -4.58
CA LEU A 144 5.12 18.63 -5.41
C LEU A 144 3.66 18.23 -5.17
N VAL A 145 3.04 17.58 -6.15
CA VAL A 145 1.71 16.98 -6.00
C VAL A 145 1.82 15.47 -6.21
N TRP A 146 1.33 14.68 -5.25
CA TRP A 146 1.21 13.23 -5.34
C TRP A 146 -0.19 12.83 -5.79
N ASP A 147 -0.29 12.18 -6.95
CA ASP A 147 -1.52 11.84 -7.68
C ASP A 147 -2.44 13.04 -7.98
N LEU A 148 -3.32 12.88 -8.97
CA LEU A 148 -4.30 13.90 -9.41
C LEU A 148 -5.76 13.38 -9.37
N GLY A 149 -5.98 12.15 -8.91
CA GLY A 149 -7.30 11.54 -8.78
C GLY A 149 -7.93 11.16 -10.13
N ILE A 150 -9.27 11.18 -10.18
CA ILE A 150 -10.05 11.09 -11.43
C ILE A 150 -10.26 12.52 -11.96
N ARG A 151 -9.99 12.76 -13.25
CA ARG A 151 -10.28 14.05 -13.90
C ARG A 151 -11.78 14.37 -13.91
N LYS A 152 -12.10 15.65 -13.72
CA LYS A 152 -13.46 16.23 -13.69
C LYS A 152 -14.29 15.94 -14.96
N ASP A 153 -13.63 15.73 -16.09
CA ASP A 153 -14.19 15.48 -17.41
C ASP A 153 -13.76 14.11 -17.97
N TYR A 154 -13.87 13.02 -17.18
CA TYR A 154 -13.29 11.69 -17.45
C TYR A 154 -13.57 11.06 -18.84
N ASN A 155 -14.57 11.55 -19.58
CA ASN A 155 -14.81 11.20 -20.97
C ASN A 155 -13.65 11.61 -21.91
N ASN A 156 -12.77 12.53 -21.48
CA ASN A 156 -11.58 12.98 -22.20
C ASN A 156 -10.29 12.22 -21.84
N TYR A 157 -10.36 11.12 -21.08
CA TYR A 157 -9.23 10.19 -20.99
C TYR A 157 -8.89 9.56 -22.37
N ALA A 158 -7.80 8.79 -22.44
CA ALA A 158 -7.55 7.95 -23.62
C ALA A 158 -8.78 7.04 -23.89
N PRO A 159 -9.15 6.76 -25.15
CA PRO A 159 -10.40 6.07 -25.46
C PRO A 159 -10.56 4.69 -24.81
N SER A 160 -9.45 4.00 -24.54
CA SER A 160 -9.38 2.75 -23.76
C SER A 160 -10.05 2.90 -22.38
N ILE A 161 -9.72 3.98 -21.66
CA ILE A 161 -10.22 4.33 -20.33
C ILE A 161 -11.59 5.00 -20.40
N ALA A 162 -11.79 5.97 -21.30
CA ALA A 162 -13.04 6.70 -21.42
C ALA A 162 -14.23 5.78 -21.77
N ASN A 163 -14.00 4.74 -22.59
CA ASN A 163 -15.01 3.72 -22.88
C ASN A 163 -15.11 2.63 -21.77
N TYR A 164 -14.11 2.48 -20.91
CA TYR A 164 -14.13 1.51 -19.81
C TYR A 164 -14.94 2.03 -18.60
N ILE A 165 -14.76 3.29 -18.20
CA ILE A 165 -15.36 3.87 -16.99
C ILE A 165 -16.89 3.62 -16.92
N PRO A 166 -17.71 3.86 -17.97
CA PRO A 166 -19.15 3.58 -17.94
C PRO A 166 -19.53 2.10 -17.74
N THR A 167 -18.60 1.15 -17.95
CA THR A 167 -18.84 -0.29 -17.76
C THR A 167 -18.56 -0.76 -16.33
N THR A 168 -17.93 0.07 -15.50
CA THR A 168 -17.58 -0.28 -14.11
C THR A 168 -18.82 -0.49 -13.24
N GLY A 169 -19.87 0.29 -13.47
CA GLY A 169 -21.02 0.44 -12.57
C GLY A 169 -20.78 1.41 -11.41
N TYR A 170 -19.76 2.27 -11.49
CA TYR A 170 -19.48 3.28 -10.47
C TYR A 170 -20.24 4.59 -10.69
N GLU A 171 -20.80 5.10 -9.61
CA GLU A 171 -20.99 6.54 -9.40
C GLU A 171 -19.61 7.17 -9.12
N ILE A 172 -19.30 8.26 -9.80
CA ILE A 172 -18.02 8.98 -9.69
C ILE A 172 -18.33 10.44 -9.36
N ASP A 173 -17.90 10.86 -8.18
CA ASP A 173 -18.10 12.21 -7.65
C ASP A 173 -16.73 12.92 -7.70
N VAL A 174 -16.52 13.79 -8.70
CA VAL A 174 -15.36 14.68 -8.78
C VAL A 174 -15.84 16.11 -8.60
N THR A 175 -15.45 16.77 -7.51
CA THR A 175 -15.79 18.18 -7.29
C THR A 175 -14.90 19.09 -8.13
N GLN A 176 -13.59 18.80 -8.11
CA GLN A 176 -12.53 19.65 -8.65
C GLN A 176 -11.36 18.80 -9.18
N ASN A 177 -10.62 19.34 -10.16
CA ASN A 177 -9.25 18.91 -10.45
C ASN A 177 -8.31 19.48 -9.37
N VAL A 178 -7.20 18.80 -9.06
CA VAL A 178 -6.33 19.19 -7.92
C VAL A 178 -5.82 20.63 -8.02
N VAL A 179 -5.50 21.16 -9.21
CA VAL A 179 -5.06 22.57 -9.35
C VAL A 179 -6.15 23.57 -8.95
N GLU A 180 -7.43 23.28 -9.22
CA GLU A 180 -8.56 24.14 -8.80
C GLU A 180 -8.64 24.21 -7.26
N VAL A 181 -8.34 23.12 -6.56
CA VAL A 181 -8.31 23.06 -5.09
C VAL A 181 -7.16 23.90 -4.53
N LEU A 182 -5.98 23.83 -5.16
CA LEU A 182 -4.79 24.60 -4.78
C LEU A 182 -5.00 26.11 -4.97
N GLU A 183 -5.51 26.50 -6.14
CA GLU A 183 -5.72 27.90 -6.51
C GLU A 183 -6.79 28.58 -5.64
N GLU A 184 -7.85 27.86 -5.25
CA GLU A 184 -8.84 28.34 -4.28
C GLU A 184 -8.27 28.61 -2.88
N LYS A 185 -7.05 28.16 -2.57
CA LYS A 185 -6.32 28.47 -1.32
C LYS A 185 -5.08 29.33 -1.57
N GLY A 186 -4.90 29.82 -2.80
CA GLY A 186 -3.87 30.78 -3.18
C GLY A 186 -2.53 30.18 -3.63
N ILE A 187 -2.42 28.85 -3.78
CA ILE A 187 -1.25 28.18 -4.35
C ILE A 187 -1.49 27.97 -5.84
N LYS A 188 -0.66 28.56 -6.70
CA LYS A 188 -0.87 28.52 -8.15
C LYS A 188 -0.31 27.26 -8.80
N GLY A 189 -0.82 26.92 -9.98
CA GLY A 189 -0.24 25.88 -10.83
C GLY A 189 1.25 26.07 -11.11
N GLU A 190 1.74 27.31 -11.29
CA GLU A 190 3.17 27.61 -11.51
C GLU A 190 4.07 27.33 -10.30
N GLU A 191 3.51 27.20 -9.10
CA GLU A 191 4.29 26.94 -7.87
C GLU A 191 4.56 25.44 -7.65
N ILE A 192 3.99 24.56 -8.48
CA ILE A 192 4.19 23.12 -8.45
C ILE A 192 5.32 22.72 -9.40
N GLU A 193 6.45 22.29 -8.84
CA GLU A 193 7.63 21.83 -9.58
C GLU A 193 7.32 20.54 -10.37
N ALA A 194 6.60 19.62 -9.75
CA ALA A 194 6.28 18.34 -10.36
C ALA A 194 4.98 17.72 -9.84
N VAL A 195 4.28 17.04 -10.73
CA VAL A 195 3.28 16.02 -10.39
C VAL A 195 3.99 14.66 -10.35
N ILE A 196 3.75 13.88 -9.30
CA ILE A 196 4.17 12.48 -9.18
C ILE A 196 2.93 11.62 -9.37
N TRP A 197 2.93 10.78 -10.40
CA TRP A 197 1.98 9.67 -10.48
C TRP A 197 2.53 8.50 -9.67
N SER A 198 1.78 8.06 -8.65
CA SER A 198 2.04 6.79 -7.97
C SER A 198 2.04 5.64 -8.98
N HIS A 199 1.11 5.69 -9.93
CA HIS A 199 1.08 4.88 -11.14
C HIS A 199 0.06 5.46 -12.15
N TRP A 200 -0.15 4.76 -13.26
CA TRP A 200 -0.84 5.27 -14.45
C TRP A 200 -2.33 4.94 -14.56
N HIS A 201 -2.98 4.39 -13.52
CA HIS A 201 -4.42 4.11 -13.60
C HIS A 201 -5.27 5.39 -13.58
N TRP A 202 -6.42 5.30 -14.24
CA TRP A 202 -7.39 6.37 -14.52
C TRP A 202 -7.87 7.16 -13.29
N ASP A 203 -7.80 6.57 -12.11
CA ASP A 203 -8.18 7.12 -10.82
C ASP A 203 -7.03 7.79 -10.05
N HIS A 204 -5.82 7.84 -10.64
CA HIS A 204 -4.63 8.50 -10.09
C HIS A 204 -4.08 9.59 -11.01
N ILE A 205 -4.22 9.44 -12.33
CA ILE A 205 -3.55 10.30 -13.32
C ILE A 205 -4.18 11.70 -13.49
N GLY A 206 -5.46 11.87 -13.14
CA GLY A 206 -6.22 13.11 -13.26
C GLY A 206 -6.09 13.80 -14.63
N ASP A 207 -5.88 15.12 -14.62
CA ASP A 207 -5.56 15.87 -15.84
C ASP A 207 -4.31 16.77 -15.65
N PRO A 208 -3.11 16.30 -16.07
CA PRO A 208 -1.89 17.09 -16.01
C PRO A 208 -1.91 18.34 -16.91
N SER A 209 -2.79 18.41 -17.92
CA SER A 209 -2.88 19.59 -18.81
C SER A 209 -3.43 20.83 -18.10
N THR A 210 -4.00 20.65 -16.90
CA THR A 210 -4.38 21.74 -16.00
C THR A 210 -3.19 22.41 -15.28
N PHE A 211 -2.01 21.79 -15.30
CA PHE A 211 -0.77 22.37 -14.80
C PHE A 211 0.09 22.94 -15.96
N PRO A 212 0.86 24.03 -15.72
CA PRO A 212 1.79 24.59 -16.70
C PRO A 212 2.79 23.56 -17.26
N GLN A 213 3.27 23.79 -18.48
CA GLN A 213 4.28 22.92 -19.11
C GLN A 213 5.64 22.92 -18.40
N SER A 214 5.88 23.84 -17.47
CA SER A 214 7.04 23.84 -16.56
C SER A 214 6.93 22.84 -15.40
N THR A 215 5.74 22.30 -15.12
CA THR A 215 5.54 21.28 -14.09
C THR A 215 5.91 19.91 -14.65
N ASP A 216 6.97 19.32 -14.12
CA ASP A 216 7.45 17.99 -14.52
C ASP A 216 6.40 16.90 -14.21
N LEU A 217 6.44 15.79 -14.95
CA LEU A 217 5.67 14.59 -14.64
C LEU A 217 6.61 13.46 -14.23
N ILE A 218 6.53 13.02 -12.98
CA ILE A 218 7.35 11.97 -12.39
C ILE A 218 6.60 10.63 -12.39
N VAL A 219 7.30 9.58 -12.79
CA VAL A 219 6.79 8.21 -12.92
C VAL A 219 7.83 7.17 -12.45
N GLY A 220 7.39 6.02 -11.96
CA GLY A 220 8.29 4.95 -11.51
C GLY A 220 8.92 4.11 -12.63
N ALA A 221 9.87 3.27 -12.25
CA ALA A 221 10.72 2.50 -13.16
C ALA A 221 9.93 1.61 -14.13
N GLY A 222 10.33 1.64 -15.41
CA GLY A 222 9.72 0.87 -16.49
C GLY A 222 8.52 1.55 -17.16
N PHE A 223 8.00 2.67 -16.64
CA PHE A 223 6.85 3.37 -17.21
C PHE A 223 7.03 3.67 -18.69
N LYS A 224 8.14 4.31 -19.10
CA LYS A 224 8.35 4.72 -20.50
C LYS A 224 8.47 3.53 -21.43
N ALA A 225 9.03 2.42 -20.95
CA ALA A 225 9.18 1.19 -21.72
C ALA A 225 7.85 0.43 -21.91
N ALA A 226 6.87 0.62 -21.01
CA ALA A 226 5.57 -0.04 -21.06
C ALA A 226 4.44 0.82 -21.64
N MET A 227 4.52 2.15 -21.48
CA MET A 227 3.41 3.07 -21.78
C MET A 227 3.62 3.95 -23.02
N LEU A 228 4.83 3.98 -23.60
CA LEU A 228 5.15 4.80 -24.78
C LEU A 228 5.36 3.95 -26.05
N PRO A 229 4.91 4.40 -27.24
CA PRO A 229 4.08 5.60 -27.46
C PRO A 229 2.70 5.47 -26.82
N ALA A 230 2.07 6.62 -26.55
CA ALA A 230 0.76 6.71 -25.90
C ALA A 230 -0.33 7.16 -26.90
N TYR A 231 -1.57 7.37 -26.44
CA TYR A 231 -2.65 7.81 -27.33
C TYR A 231 -2.38 9.24 -27.84
N PRO A 232 -2.40 9.53 -29.16
CA PRO A 232 -3.02 8.74 -30.22
C PRO A 232 -2.09 7.81 -31.03
N ARG A 233 -0.75 7.91 -30.89
CA ARG A 233 0.18 7.04 -31.64
C ARG A 233 0.07 5.56 -31.26
N ASN A 234 -0.43 5.26 -30.08
CA ASN A 234 -0.87 3.93 -29.63
C ASN A 234 -2.37 3.99 -29.26
N PRO A 235 -3.28 3.45 -30.11
CA PRO A 235 -4.71 3.46 -29.86
C PRO A 235 -5.15 2.73 -28.57
N ASP A 236 -4.38 1.73 -28.15
CA ASP A 236 -4.70 0.89 -26.99
C ASP A 236 -4.11 1.41 -25.66
N SER A 237 -3.37 2.52 -25.69
CA SER A 237 -2.74 3.08 -24.48
C SER A 237 -3.76 3.60 -23.47
N PRO A 238 -3.56 3.41 -22.15
CA PRO A 238 -4.39 4.00 -21.10
C PRO A 238 -4.21 5.52 -20.93
N ILE A 239 -3.05 6.05 -21.35
CA ILE A 239 -2.64 7.44 -21.18
C ILE A 239 -2.56 8.15 -22.53
N ARG A 240 -2.54 9.49 -22.51
CA ARG A 240 -2.44 10.34 -23.70
C ARG A 240 -1.06 10.98 -23.79
N GLU A 241 -0.62 11.29 -25.00
CA GLU A 241 0.63 12.00 -25.24
C GLU A 241 0.56 13.46 -24.76
N SER A 242 -0.65 14.04 -24.74
CA SER A 242 -0.94 15.34 -24.13
C SER A 242 -0.66 15.41 -22.63
N ASP A 243 -0.66 14.28 -21.92
CA ASP A 243 -0.47 14.22 -20.46
C ASP A 243 0.99 14.56 -20.07
N PHE A 244 1.92 14.38 -21.01
CA PHE A 244 3.34 14.72 -20.88
C PHE A 244 3.87 15.60 -22.02
N GLU A 245 3.00 16.20 -22.84
CA GLU A 245 3.41 17.10 -23.90
C GLU A 245 3.92 18.44 -23.33
N GLY A 246 5.02 18.94 -23.89
CA GLY A 246 5.67 20.20 -23.49
C GLY A 246 6.45 20.19 -22.17
N ARG A 247 6.34 19.14 -21.34
CA ARG A 247 6.94 19.02 -19.99
C ARG A 247 7.98 17.91 -19.87
N THR A 248 8.79 17.91 -18.81
CA THR A 248 9.75 16.82 -18.58
C THR A 248 9.06 15.58 -18.00
N LEU A 249 8.97 14.51 -18.78
CA LEU A 249 8.62 13.18 -18.26
C LEU A 249 9.86 12.55 -17.59
N ARG A 250 9.88 12.50 -16.26
CA ARG A 250 10.99 12.00 -15.43
C ARG A 250 10.68 10.60 -14.91
N GLU A 251 11.39 9.60 -15.42
CA GLU A 251 11.31 8.22 -14.90
C GLU A 251 12.37 8.00 -13.83
N ILE A 252 11.98 7.52 -12.65
CA ILE A 252 12.88 7.27 -11.52
C ILE A 252 13.56 5.90 -11.67
N SER A 253 14.89 5.89 -11.64
CA SER A 253 15.70 4.67 -11.54
C SER A 253 15.94 4.32 -10.08
N PHE A 254 15.63 3.07 -9.70
CA PHE A 254 16.02 2.49 -8.41
C PHE A 254 17.30 1.64 -8.51
N SER A 255 18.20 2.03 -9.43
CA SER A 255 19.53 1.45 -9.59
C SER A 255 20.59 2.54 -9.76
N GLY A 256 21.78 2.29 -9.20
CA GLY A 256 22.92 3.21 -9.23
C GLY A 256 23.36 3.72 -7.86
N SER A 257 24.38 4.58 -7.84
CA SER A 257 24.84 5.27 -6.64
C SER A 257 23.84 6.34 -6.19
N GLY A 258 23.45 6.32 -4.92
CA GLY A 258 22.47 7.25 -4.33
C GLY A 258 21.12 6.59 -3.98
N ILE A 259 20.86 5.38 -4.46
CA ILE A 259 19.67 4.59 -4.06
C ILE A 259 19.92 3.94 -2.71
N SER A 260 19.04 4.21 -1.75
CA SER A 260 19.08 3.64 -0.41
C SER A 260 18.02 2.53 -0.25
N LYS A 261 17.78 2.09 0.98
CA LYS A 261 16.65 1.20 1.31
C LYS A 261 15.95 1.67 2.57
N ILE A 262 14.62 1.60 2.57
CA ILE A 262 13.78 1.86 3.73
C ILE A 262 12.93 0.61 3.94
N GLY A 263 13.19 -0.12 5.02
CA GLY A 263 12.69 -1.49 5.19
C GLY A 263 13.13 -2.38 4.03
N ARG A 264 12.16 -2.95 3.30
CA ARG A 264 12.40 -3.76 2.09
C ARG A 264 12.27 -2.98 0.76
N PHE A 265 11.88 -1.71 0.78
CA PHE A 265 11.77 -0.87 -0.41
C PHE A 265 13.13 -0.30 -0.83
N PRO A 266 13.54 -0.40 -2.11
CA PRO A 266 14.49 0.53 -2.72
C PRO A 266 13.96 1.96 -2.63
N ALA A 267 14.81 2.91 -2.25
CA ALA A 267 14.40 4.29 -1.98
C ALA A 267 15.26 5.32 -2.73
N TYR A 268 14.60 6.31 -3.31
CA TYR A 268 15.19 7.47 -3.99
C TYR A 268 14.84 8.74 -3.21
N ASP A 269 15.85 9.44 -2.69
CA ASP A 269 15.68 10.71 -1.99
C ASP A 269 15.42 11.83 -3.02
N TYR A 270 14.26 12.50 -2.95
CA TYR A 270 13.87 13.48 -3.96
C TYR A 270 14.53 14.85 -3.76
N PHE A 271 14.72 15.25 -2.50
CA PHE A 271 15.33 16.54 -2.14
C PHE A 271 16.83 16.41 -1.87
N GLY A 272 17.30 15.22 -1.43
CA GLY A 272 18.69 14.94 -1.12
C GLY A 272 19.08 15.20 0.34
N ASP A 273 18.10 15.48 1.20
CA ASP A 273 18.25 15.86 2.61
C ASP A 273 17.47 14.95 3.59
N GLY A 274 16.85 13.89 3.07
CA GLY A 274 16.06 12.92 3.80
C GLY A 274 14.66 13.37 4.23
N SER A 275 14.11 14.43 3.64
CA SER A 275 12.74 14.88 3.90
C SER A 275 11.65 14.08 3.15
N PHE A 276 11.90 13.67 1.90
CA PHE A 276 10.92 12.95 1.07
C PHE A 276 11.58 11.90 0.16
N TYR A 277 11.10 10.65 0.29
CA TYR A 277 11.57 9.51 -0.50
C TYR A 277 10.49 8.97 -1.43
N LEU A 278 10.85 8.67 -2.67
CA LEU A 278 10.09 7.79 -3.55
C LEU A 278 10.57 6.35 -3.34
N LEU A 279 9.64 5.38 -3.38
CA LEU A 279 9.87 3.97 -3.05
C LEU A 279 9.42 3.06 -4.19
N ASP A 280 10.28 2.15 -4.63
CA ASP A 280 9.94 1.13 -5.65
C ASP A 280 9.00 0.07 -5.06
N SER A 281 7.73 0.09 -5.48
CA SER A 281 6.67 -0.76 -4.93
C SER A 281 5.93 -1.55 -6.03
N PRO A 282 6.65 -2.38 -6.80
CA PRO A 282 6.10 -3.03 -7.99
C PRO A 282 5.07 -4.11 -7.65
N GLY A 283 4.22 -4.41 -8.63
CA GLY A 283 3.27 -5.53 -8.60
C GLY A 283 1.87 -5.12 -9.06
N HIS A 284 1.31 -4.05 -8.49
CA HIS A 284 0.01 -3.54 -8.92
C HIS A 284 0.04 -3.02 -10.36
N ALA A 285 1.02 -2.18 -10.68
CA ALA A 285 1.23 -1.63 -12.01
C ALA A 285 2.73 -1.53 -12.34
N VAL A 286 3.08 -1.40 -13.63
CA VAL A 286 4.45 -1.04 -14.03
C VAL A 286 4.75 0.38 -13.53
N GLY A 287 5.92 0.55 -12.90
CA GLY A 287 6.33 1.85 -12.34
C GLY A 287 5.52 2.29 -11.12
N HIS A 288 4.89 1.37 -10.38
CA HIS A 288 4.16 1.72 -9.16
C HIS A 288 5.11 2.20 -8.04
N LEU A 289 4.79 3.35 -7.46
CA LEU A 289 5.53 4.03 -6.40
C LEU A 289 4.71 4.10 -5.11
N CYS A 290 5.40 3.97 -3.97
CA CYS A 290 4.98 4.60 -2.73
C CYS A 290 5.88 5.81 -2.45
N ALA A 291 5.54 6.63 -1.47
CA ALA A 291 6.45 7.63 -0.92
C ALA A 291 6.51 7.56 0.61
N LEU A 292 7.60 8.07 1.19
CA LEU A 292 7.73 8.31 2.63
C LEU A 292 8.18 9.76 2.87
N ALA A 293 7.32 10.54 3.52
CA ALA A 293 7.55 11.92 3.92
C ALA A 293 7.92 11.98 5.41
N ARG A 294 8.98 12.70 5.78
CA ARG A 294 9.29 13.03 7.19
C ARG A 294 8.44 14.24 7.59
N THR A 295 7.49 14.05 8.50
CA THR A 295 6.55 15.07 8.94
C THR A 295 7.03 15.86 10.15
N THR A 296 7.72 15.21 11.09
CA THR A 296 8.35 15.89 12.24
C THR A 296 9.73 15.32 12.53
N LYS A 297 10.58 16.15 13.14
CA LYS A 297 11.82 15.69 13.79
C LYS A 297 11.61 15.61 15.30
N GLY A 298 12.32 14.69 15.94
CA GLY A 298 12.36 14.58 17.39
C GLY A 298 12.89 15.85 18.07
N SER A 299 12.34 16.16 19.25
CA SER A 299 12.93 17.18 20.12
C SER A 299 14.40 16.84 20.39
N ASP A 300 15.23 17.89 20.49
CA ASP A 300 16.66 17.79 20.83
C ASP A 300 17.50 16.99 19.81
N GLY A 301 16.97 16.75 18.61
CA GLY A 301 17.65 16.00 17.54
C GLY A 301 17.57 14.48 17.66
N ASP A 302 16.71 13.97 18.54
CA ASP A 302 16.51 12.53 18.72
C ASP A 302 15.71 11.91 17.57
N ALA A 303 16.43 11.48 16.53
CA ALA A 303 15.90 10.82 15.34
C ALA A 303 15.11 9.52 15.62
N ALA A 304 15.12 8.98 16.85
CA ALA A 304 14.20 7.91 17.22
C ALA A 304 12.74 8.38 17.29
N LYS A 305 12.49 9.69 17.55
CA LYS A 305 11.15 10.29 17.66
C LYS A 305 10.63 10.92 16.35
N ASP A 306 11.40 10.89 15.26
CA ASP A 306 10.96 11.41 13.96
C ASP A 306 9.70 10.67 13.48
N THR A 307 8.73 11.42 12.95
CA THR A 307 7.46 10.86 12.45
C THR A 307 7.37 10.98 10.93
N PHE A 308 6.67 10.04 10.32
CA PHE A 308 6.57 9.92 8.86
C PHE A 308 5.14 9.60 8.39
N ILE A 309 4.80 10.07 7.21
CA ILE A 309 3.62 9.62 6.46
C ILE A 309 4.10 8.80 5.26
N LEU A 310 3.50 7.61 5.10
CA LEU A 310 3.72 6.73 3.96
C LEU A 310 2.52 6.84 3.02
N LEU A 311 2.75 7.39 1.82
CA LEU A 311 1.76 7.49 0.75
C LEU A 311 1.86 6.23 -0.12
N GLY A 312 0.88 5.34 -0.01
CA GLY A 312 0.96 3.99 -0.56
C GLY A 312 0.51 3.83 -2.01
N GLY A 313 -0.16 4.82 -2.60
CA GLY A 313 -0.87 4.63 -3.87
C GLY A 313 -1.82 3.43 -3.78
N ASP A 314 -1.74 2.55 -4.76
CA ASP A 314 -2.43 1.26 -4.83
C ASP A 314 -1.50 0.05 -4.58
N VAL A 315 -0.49 0.22 -3.71
CA VAL A 315 0.22 -0.93 -3.14
C VAL A 315 -0.77 -1.98 -2.58
N CYS A 316 -1.92 -1.50 -2.08
CA CYS A 316 -3.19 -2.22 -2.09
C CYS A 316 -4.38 -1.25 -1.94
N HIS A 317 -5.57 -1.70 -2.35
CA HIS A 317 -6.80 -0.90 -2.47
C HIS A 317 -7.65 -0.75 -1.19
N TYR A 318 -7.30 -1.41 -0.09
CA TYR A 318 -8.12 -1.41 1.13
C TYR A 318 -7.30 -1.83 2.36
N PRO A 319 -7.49 -1.22 3.56
CA PRO A 319 -6.69 -1.56 4.74
C PRO A 319 -6.70 -3.03 5.15
N GLY A 320 -7.82 -3.73 4.97
CA GLY A 320 -7.91 -5.17 5.23
C GLY A 320 -7.01 -6.05 4.33
N ILE A 321 -6.39 -5.52 3.28
CA ILE A 321 -5.41 -6.26 2.47
C ILE A 321 -4.05 -6.33 3.18
N PHE A 322 -3.70 -5.33 4.01
CA PHE A 322 -2.44 -5.29 4.76
C PHE A 322 -2.58 -5.36 6.28
N ARG A 323 -3.78 -5.15 6.84
CA ARG A 323 -4.08 -5.26 8.27
C ARG A 323 -5.04 -6.43 8.57
N PRO A 324 -4.86 -7.16 9.68
CA PRO A 324 -3.67 -7.15 10.55
C PRO A 324 -2.44 -7.75 9.84
N SER A 325 -1.31 -7.76 10.55
CA SER A 325 -0.10 -8.49 10.18
C SER A 325 0.46 -9.24 11.39
N GLU A 326 1.48 -10.09 11.19
CA GLU A 326 2.14 -10.81 12.29
C GLU A 326 2.84 -9.88 13.30
N ARG A 327 3.13 -8.62 12.91
CA ARG A 327 3.68 -7.58 13.80
C ARG A 327 2.66 -6.49 14.19
N LEU A 328 1.45 -6.54 13.65
CA LEU A 328 0.34 -5.65 13.98
C LEU A 328 -0.98 -6.46 14.04
N PRO A 329 -1.18 -7.27 15.08
CA PRO A 329 -2.43 -8.00 15.29
C PRO A 329 -3.59 -7.04 15.59
N VAL A 330 -4.83 -7.51 15.41
CA VAL A 330 -6.03 -6.78 15.86
C VAL A 330 -6.00 -6.66 17.38
N PRO A 331 -6.21 -5.46 17.97
CA PRO A 331 -6.20 -5.28 19.42
C PRO A 331 -7.47 -5.83 20.07
N ASP A 332 -7.38 -6.22 21.34
CA ASP A 332 -8.50 -6.72 22.16
C ASP A 332 -9.70 -5.77 22.17
N SER A 333 -9.44 -4.46 22.07
CA SER A 333 -10.43 -3.40 21.96
C SER A 333 -9.96 -2.27 21.05
N ILE A 334 -10.82 -1.82 20.13
CA ILE A 334 -10.59 -0.68 19.24
C ILE A 334 -11.29 0.55 19.80
N SER A 335 -10.55 1.67 19.92
CA SER A 335 -11.06 3.00 20.26
C SER A 335 -10.42 4.04 19.32
N PRO A 336 -11.18 5.03 18.81
CA PRO A 336 -12.62 5.21 18.89
C PRO A 336 -13.41 4.02 18.31
N HIS A 337 -14.67 3.85 18.71
CA HIS A 337 -15.48 2.71 18.30
C HIS A 337 -15.86 2.81 16.81
N PRO A 338 -15.33 1.97 15.91
CA PRO A 338 -15.39 2.18 14.46
C PRO A 338 -16.82 2.25 13.91
N CYS A 339 -17.73 1.43 14.43
CA CYS A 339 -19.12 1.39 13.97
C CYS A 339 -20.05 2.37 14.70
N SER A 340 -19.53 3.27 15.55
CA SER A 340 -20.32 4.24 16.34
C SER A 340 -19.42 5.30 16.96
N SER A 341 -19.18 6.40 16.24
CA SER A 341 -18.27 7.48 16.67
C SER A 341 -18.69 8.22 17.94
N SER A 342 -19.98 8.13 18.33
CA SER A 342 -20.51 8.68 19.58
C SER A 342 -20.38 7.72 20.78
N SER A 343 -19.99 6.46 20.57
CA SER A 343 -19.81 5.49 21.65
C SER A 343 -18.53 5.76 22.45
N LYS A 344 -18.68 5.90 23.77
CA LYS A 344 -17.57 5.90 24.73
C LYS A 344 -17.12 4.49 25.14
N ILE A 345 -17.81 3.45 24.65
CA ILE A 345 -17.47 2.04 24.89
C ILE A 345 -16.61 1.58 23.69
N PRO A 346 -15.40 1.04 23.92
CA PRO A 346 -14.56 0.46 22.87
C PRO A 346 -15.27 -0.67 22.11
N PHE A 347 -14.93 -0.88 20.83
CA PHE A 347 -15.38 -2.06 20.10
C PHE A 347 -14.43 -3.22 20.39
N CYS A 348 -14.92 -4.28 21.05
CA CYS A 348 -14.14 -5.48 21.33
C CYS A 348 -14.51 -6.56 20.30
N PRO A 349 -13.68 -6.81 19.25
CA PRO A 349 -13.96 -7.85 18.26
C PRO A 349 -13.92 -9.27 18.88
N GLY A 350 -13.07 -9.46 19.90
CA GLY A 350 -12.97 -10.70 20.67
C GLY A 350 -12.79 -11.96 19.81
N GLY A 351 -13.34 -13.07 20.28
CA GLY A 351 -13.27 -14.37 19.60
C GLY A 351 -13.99 -14.44 18.25
N GLU A 352 -14.83 -13.45 17.88
CA GLU A 352 -15.47 -13.43 16.55
C GLU A 352 -14.48 -13.07 15.44
N TRP A 353 -13.41 -12.31 15.74
CA TRP A 353 -12.31 -12.12 14.80
C TRP A 353 -11.60 -13.43 14.46
N GLU A 354 -11.30 -14.24 15.48
CA GLU A 354 -10.65 -15.54 15.28
C GLU A 354 -11.55 -16.49 14.48
N LYS A 355 -12.86 -16.54 14.78
CA LYS A 355 -13.83 -17.33 14.03
C LYS A 355 -13.97 -16.85 12.58
N LEU A 356 -13.95 -15.54 12.32
CA LEU A 356 -13.97 -14.98 10.97
C LEU A 356 -12.73 -15.40 10.16
N GLN A 357 -11.56 -15.48 10.79
CA GLN A 357 -10.34 -15.93 10.13
C GLN A 357 -10.35 -17.45 9.93
N GLN A 358 -10.66 -18.24 10.97
CA GLN A 358 -10.71 -19.70 10.91
C GLN A 358 -11.74 -20.22 9.89
N SER A 359 -12.95 -19.64 9.85
CA SER A 359 -13.99 -20.01 8.87
C SER A 359 -13.61 -19.72 7.41
N ARG A 360 -12.59 -18.89 7.18
CA ARG A 360 -12.02 -18.56 5.87
C ARG A 360 -10.63 -19.19 5.64
N GLY A 361 -10.18 -20.08 6.52
CA GLY A 361 -8.90 -20.80 6.41
C GLY A 361 -7.66 -19.98 6.75
N ARG A 362 -7.78 -18.91 7.54
CA ARG A 362 -6.71 -17.95 7.87
C ARG A 362 -6.38 -17.95 9.38
N LYS A 363 -5.16 -17.52 9.73
CA LYS A 363 -4.73 -17.23 11.11
C LYS A 363 -5.35 -15.92 11.58
N ALA A 364 -5.47 -15.73 12.90
CA ALA A 364 -5.88 -14.45 13.49
C ALA A 364 -4.97 -13.27 13.10
N THR A 365 -3.70 -13.55 12.79
CA THR A 365 -2.66 -12.56 12.41
C THR A 365 -2.50 -12.36 10.91
N ASP A 366 -3.17 -13.14 10.05
CA ASP A 366 -3.15 -12.89 8.61
C ASP A 366 -3.99 -11.66 8.28
N SER A 367 -3.70 -10.96 7.17
CA SER A 367 -4.55 -9.87 6.68
C SER A 367 -5.99 -10.35 6.49
N LEU A 368 -6.96 -9.44 6.56
CA LEU A 368 -8.37 -9.78 6.31
C LEU A 368 -8.57 -10.38 4.90
N TYR A 369 -7.81 -9.89 3.91
CA TYR A 369 -7.89 -10.29 2.51
C TYR A 369 -6.51 -10.41 1.83
N ASP A 370 -6.47 -11.23 0.79
CA ASP A 370 -5.44 -11.24 -0.26
C ASP A 370 -5.88 -10.33 -1.42
N ILE A 371 -4.91 -9.71 -2.10
CA ILE A 371 -5.15 -8.88 -3.30
C ILE A 371 -5.52 -9.74 -4.53
N LYS A 372 -6.44 -9.26 -5.36
CA LYS A 372 -6.88 -9.90 -6.62
C LYS A 372 -6.86 -9.01 -7.86
N PHE A 373 -6.65 -7.71 -7.70
CA PHE A 373 -6.50 -6.76 -8.80
C PHE A 373 -5.06 -6.19 -8.81
N GLY A 374 -4.52 -5.95 -10.01
CA GLY A 374 -3.11 -5.64 -10.26
C GLY A 374 -2.46 -6.56 -11.29
N LEU A 375 -1.33 -6.13 -11.84
CA LEU A 375 -0.62 -6.74 -12.96
C LEU A 375 0.08 -8.07 -12.60
N ASP A 376 0.86 -8.08 -11.53
CA ASP A 376 1.56 -9.24 -10.96
C ASP A 376 1.12 -9.41 -9.50
N ILE A 377 0.08 -10.23 -9.30
CA ILE A 377 -0.51 -10.48 -7.97
C ILE A 377 0.48 -11.12 -6.98
N PRO A 378 1.31 -12.13 -7.34
CA PRO A 378 2.40 -12.60 -6.48
C PRO A 378 3.38 -11.51 -6.04
N LEU A 379 3.81 -10.63 -6.96
CA LEU A 379 4.73 -9.54 -6.64
C LEU A 379 4.04 -8.46 -5.78
N ALA A 380 2.81 -8.08 -6.10
CA ALA A 380 2.01 -7.14 -5.30
C ALA A 380 1.82 -7.66 -3.87
N THR A 381 1.52 -8.94 -3.69
CA THR A 381 1.39 -9.59 -2.37
C THR A 381 2.70 -9.51 -1.58
N LYS A 382 3.85 -9.69 -2.23
CA LYS A 382 5.17 -9.52 -1.60
C LYS A 382 5.42 -8.06 -1.20
N THR A 383 5.04 -7.10 -2.04
CA THR A 383 5.18 -5.66 -1.79
C THR A 383 4.24 -5.17 -0.69
N VAL A 384 3.03 -5.71 -0.56
CA VAL A 384 2.16 -5.54 0.62
C VAL A 384 2.88 -6.01 1.88
N GLY A 385 3.61 -7.13 1.82
CA GLY A 385 4.49 -7.56 2.90
C GLY A 385 5.58 -6.54 3.27
N HIS A 386 6.09 -5.76 2.32
CA HIS A 386 7.03 -4.66 2.59
C HIS A 386 6.31 -3.49 3.28
N LEU A 387 5.07 -3.18 2.89
CA LEU A 387 4.24 -2.15 3.55
C LEU A 387 3.95 -2.49 5.01
N GLN A 388 3.64 -3.76 5.30
CA GLN A 388 3.40 -4.27 6.65
C GLN A 388 4.59 -4.09 7.61
N ASP A 389 5.83 -4.00 7.09
CA ASP A 389 7.01 -3.73 7.91
C ASP A 389 7.09 -2.29 8.41
N LEU A 390 6.47 -1.35 7.68
CA LEU A 390 6.43 0.07 8.04
C LEU A 390 5.15 0.40 8.83
N ASP A 391 4.00 -0.15 8.46
CA ASP A 391 2.72 0.12 9.14
C ASP A 391 2.67 -0.38 10.60
N CYS A 392 3.50 -1.36 10.97
CA CYS A 392 3.65 -1.79 12.36
C CYS A 392 4.52 -0.86 13.22
N ASP A 393 5.22 0.12 12.64
CA ASP A 393 5.93 1.14 13.41
C ASP A 393 4.98 2.30 13.75
N ALA A 394 4.83 2.61 15.04
CA ALA A 394 3.93 3.66 15.51
C ALA A 394 4.29 5.06 14.98
N ARG A 395 5.53 5.25 14.49
CA ARG A 395 6.02 6.51 13.90
C ARG A 395 5.69 6.66 12.41
N VAL A 396 4.97 5.70 11.82
CA VAL A 396 4.53 5.74 10.41
C VAL A 396 3.00 5.72 10.31
N LEU A 397 2.44 6.81 9.79
CA LEU A 397 1.05 6.86 9.33
C LEU A 397 0.99 6.38 7.88
N THR A 398 0.57 5.14 7.68
CA THR A 398 0.36 4.55 6.35
C THR A 398 -1.03 4.89 5.81
N ILE A 399 -1.05 5.60 4.67
CA ILE A 399 -2.24 6.02 3.93
C ILE A 399 -2.17 5.42 2.52
N ILE A 400 -3.20 4.67 2.11
CA ILE A 400 -3.35 4.18 0.73
C ILE A 400 -4.43 5.01 0.01
N ALA A 401 -4.40 5.05 -1.32
CA ALA A 401 -5.20 6.00 -2.11
C ALA A 401 -6.72 5.88 -1.94
N HIS A 402 -7.21 4.72 -1.51
CA HIS A 402 -8.63 4.43 -1.31
C HIS A 402 -9.02 4.27 0.18
N ASP A 403 -8.21 4.73 1.14
CA ASP A 403 -8.53 4.64 2.56
C ASP A 403 -9.59 5.68 2.98
N SER A 404 -10.86 5.27 2.92
CA SER A 404 -11.99 6.08 3.39
C SER A 404 -11.90 6.40 4.90
N SER A 405 -11.18 5.60 5.69
CA SER A 405 -11.05 5.79 7.13
C SER A 405 -10.00 6.85 7.49
N VAL A 406 -9.00 7.06 6.62
CA VAL A 406 -8.14 8.26 6.68
C VAL A 406 -8.92 9.49 6.20
N ARG A 407 -9.62 9.41 5.04
CA ARG A 407 -10.45 10.54 4.54
C ARG A 407 -11.36 11.13 5.62
N ASP A 408 -12.05 10.27 6.36
CA ASP A 408 -13.02 10.68 7.38
C ASP A 408 -12.40 10.96 8.76
N GLY A 409 -11.09 10.74 8.93
CA GLY A 409 -10.41 10.73 10.23
C GLY A 409 -9.31 11.79 10.42
N VAL A 410 -8.95 12.54 9.37
CA VAL A 410 -7.91 13.60 9.40
C VAL A 410 -8.40 14.90 8.76
N GLU A 411 -7.73 16.02 9.05
CA GLU A 411 -8.01 17.31 8.38
C GLU A 411 -7.50 17.29 6.92
N HIS A 412 -8.16 18.04 6.04
CA HIS A 412 -7.78 18.18 4.62
C HIS A 412 -7.16 19.56 4.36
N PHE A 413 -6.45 19.69 3.24
CA PHE A 413 -5.90 20.94 2.72
C PHE A 413 -6.95 22.08 2.77
N PRO A 414 -6.62 23.27 3.33
CA PRO A 414 -5.29 23.81 3.59
C PRO A 414 -4.61 23.36 4.90
N ALA A 415 -5.19 22.46 5.70
CA ALA A 415 -4.48 21.91 6.86
C ALA A 415 -3.38 20.91 6.44
N THR A 416 -2.27 20.91 7.17
CA THR A 416 -1.21 19.90 7.03
C THR A 416 -1.48 18.71 7.95
N LEU A 417 -0.95 17.55 7.58
CA LEU A 417 -1.03 16.32 8.35
C LEU A 417 0.10 16.18 9.38
N ASN A 418 1.02 17.14 9.47
CA ASN A 418 2.30 16.92 10.16
C ASN A 418 2.17 16.61 11.66
N ASP A 419 1.16 17.18 12.32
CA ASP A 419 0.79 16.88 13.72
C ASP A 419 0.00 15.56 13.91
N TRP A 420 -0.09 14.68 12.91
CA TRP A 420 -0.90 13.44 12.99
C TRP A 420 -0.60 12.57 14.21
N TYR A 421 0.67 12.55 14.66
CA TYR A 421 1.12 11.75 15.80
C TYR A 421 0.66 12.37 17.12
N SER A 422 0.81 13.69 17.30
CA SER A 422 0.37 14.41 18.50
C SER A 422 -1.16 14.55 18.58
N LYS A 423 -1.85 14.59 17.43
CA LYS A 423 -3.33 14.52 17.31
C LYS A 423 -3.89 13.10 17.44
N GLY A 424 -3.04 12.07 17.57
CA GLY A 424 -3.46 10.66 17.72
C GLY A 424 -4.12 10.05 16.46
N TRP A 425 -4.06 10.71 15.31
CA TRP A 425 -4.71 10.26 14.07
C TRP A 425 -4.17 8.90 13.59
N GLY A 426 -2.89 8.63 13.82
CA GLY A 426 -2.27 7.34 13.52
C GLY A 426 -2.87 6.16 14.28
N GLU A 427 -3.36 6.37 15.51
CA GLU A 427 -4.06 5.36 16.29
C GLU A 427 -5.54 5.29 15.90
N ASN A 428 -6.19 6.46 15.85
CA ASN A 428 -7.61 6.61 15.54
C ASN A 428 -8.01 6.00 14.18
N THR A 429 -7.14 6.10 13.17
CA THR A 429 -7.42 5.60 11.80
C THR A 429 -7.03 4.15 11.57
N LYS A 430 -5.99 3.63 12.26
CA LYS A 430 -5.36 2.31 11.97
C LYS A 430 -6.37 1.17 11.82
N TRP A 431 -7.42 1.19 12.65
CA TRP A 431 -8.49 0.20 12.71
C TRP A 431 -9.89 0.75 12.40
N ALA A 432 -10.05 2.02 12.05
CA ALA A 432 -11.36 2.64 11.82
C ALA A 432 -12.14 1.95 10.67
N TRP A 433 -11.44 1.39 9.68
CA TRP A 433 -11.98 0.55 8.61
C TRP A 433 -12.80 -0.66 9.08
N PHE A 434 -12.70 -1.11 10.35
CA PHE A 434 -13.58 -2.15 10.91
C PHE A 434 -15.07 -1.80 10.80
N ARG A 435 -15.41 -0.51 10.58
CA ARG A 435 -16.75 -0.02 10.27
C ARG A 435 -17.35 -0.62 9.01
N ASP A 436 -16.53 -0.91 8.00
CA ASP A 436 -17.00 -1.47 6.72
C ASP A 436 -17.38 -2.96 6.84
N LEU A 437 -17.04 -3.58 7.99
CA LEU A 437 -17.49 -4.92 8.38
C LEU A 437 -18.72 -4.92 9.29
N GLU A 438 -19.36 -3.77 9.53
CA GLU A 438 -20.61 -3.65 10.30
C GLU A 438 -21.69 -4.70 9.96
N PRO A 439 -21.98 -5.05 8.68
CA PRO A 439 -22.95 -6.11 8.35
C PRO A 439 -22.57 -7.47 8.96
N TYR A 440 -21.28 -7.80 8.97
CA TYR A 440 -20.79 -9.02 9.60
C TYR A 440 -20.91 -8.95 11.13
N TRP A 441 -20.48 -7.84 11.76
CA TRP A 441 -20.59 -7.67 13.22
C TRP A 441 -22.04 -7.70 13.74
N ARG A 442 -23.00 -7.24 12.94
CA ARG A 442 -24.44 -7.41 13.21
C ARG A 442 -24.86 -8.88 13.09
N SER A 443 -24.42 -9.58 12.04
CA SER A 443 -24.77 -11.00 11.83
C SER A 443 -24.31 -11.94 12.95
N VAL A 444 -23.20 -11.61 13.65
CA VAL A 444 -22.71 -12.36 14.83
C VAL A 444 -23.14 -11.75 16.18
N GLY A 445 -23.97 -10.71 16.18
CA GLY A 445 -24.53 -10.10 17.41
C GLY A 445 -23.60 -9.20 18.21
N LEU A 446 -22.40 -8.86 17.70
CA LEU A 446 -21.49 -7.89 18.35
C LEU A 446 -22.04 -6.45 18.30
N LEU A 447 -22.82 -6.12 17.27
CA LEU A 447 -23.53 -4.85 17.17
C LEU A 447 -25.04 -5.05 17.33
N LYS A 448 -25.63 -4.38 18.32
CA LYS A 448 -27.10 -4.36 18.51
C LYS A 448 -27.77 -3.79 17.26
N GLY A 449 -28.76 -4.49 16.73
CA GLY A 449 -29.61 -3.97 15.66
C GLY A 449 -30.37 -2.72 16.11
N ASN A 450 -30.42 -1.69 15.26
CA ASN A 450 -31.41 -0.63 15.39
C ASN A 450 -32.76 -1.25 15.02
N GLN A 451 -33.69 -1.42 15.96
CA GLN A 451 -35.00 -2.04 15.69
C GLN A 451 -36.00 -1.09 14.98
N GLU A 452 -35.50 0.03 14.45
CA GLU A 452 -36.30 1.14 13.90
C GLU A 452 -36.29 1.15 12.36
N GLU A 453 -35.24 0.64 11.70
CA GLU A 453 -35.14 0.64 10.23
C GLU A 453 -35.92 -0.51 9.56
N GLU A 454 -36.31 -1.56 10.29
CA GLU A 454 -37.05 -2.71 9.73
C GLU A 454 -38.59 -2.52 9.71
N GLN A 455 -39.08 -1.30 9.96
CA GLN A 455 -40.51 -0.95 9.92
C GLN A 455 -40.95 -0.13 8.70
N GLU A 456 -40.02 0.49 7.94
CA GLU A 456 -40.36 1.20 6.68
C GLU A 456 -40.25 0.32 5.42
N ALA A 457 -40.00 -0.98 5.60
CA ALA A 457 -39.82 -1.97 4.51
C ALA A 457 -40.91 -3.06 4.50
N LYS A 458 -42.14 -2.73 4.89
CA LYS A 458 -43.34 -3.60 4.86
C LYS A 458 -44.59 -2.83 4.44
#